data_AF-A0AAV6AS57-F1
#
_entry.id   AF-A0AAV6AS57-F1
#
_cell.length_a   1.000
_cell.length_b   1.000
_cell.length_c   1.000
_cell.angle_alpha   90.00
_cell.angle_beta   90.00
_cell.angle_gamma   90.00
#
_symmetry.space_group_name_H-M   'P 1'
#
loop_
_entity.id
_entity.type
_entity.pdbx_description
1 polymer ?
#
loop_
_entity_poly.entity_id
_entity_poly.type
_entity_poly.pdbx_seq_one_letter_code
_entity_poly.pdbx_strand_id
1 'polypeptide(L)'
;MIEDTAIQASPAQAEAASASRSIVSIGLDSEARFINRELSWLAFNERVLEEAFNPHHPLLERLRFLSISATNLDEFYMVRVAGLKGQVNAGVAVPSQDGMTPAQQLAAINARVGDLMRNQQIAWQKLRQELREAGIAVIDVGDITASERQWLDQYFMEQIFPILTPLAVDPAHPFPFIPNLGYCLVLHLMSPGEGKDLRALLPLPNMIDRFVRLPGRQVRFLPMEDVIGLYLDHLFPGFQVIGSGHF
;
A
#
# COMPACT_ATOMS: atom_id res chain seq x y z
N MET A 1 -34.20 38.08 70.23
CA MET A 1 -33.13 37.35 70.93
C MET A 1 -33.14 35.93 70.43
N ILE A 2 -31.96 35.36 70.23
CA ILE A 2 -31.63 34.01 69.75
C ILE A 2 -31.30 33.99 68.25
N GLU A 3 -30.08 33.51 68.01
CA GLU A 3 -29.17 33.73 66.88
C GLU A 3 -29.36 32.75 65.71
N ASP A 4 -28.88 33.20 64.56
CA ASP A 4 -28.47 32.42 63.39
C ASP A 4 -27.59 31.21 63.77
N THR A 5 -27.83 30.07 63.14
CA THR A 5 -26.79 29.04 62.99
C THR A 5 -26.93 28.37 61.63
N ALA A 6 -26.30 28.98 60.62
CA ALA A 6 -26.05 28.36 59.33
C ALA A 6 -25.04 27.21 59.51
N ILE A 7 -25.45 25.99 59.18
CA ILE A 7 -24.56 24.84 59.08
C ILE A 7 -23.79 24.97 57.77
N GLN A 8 -22.62 25.60 57.83
CA GLN A 8 -21.63 25.55 56.75
C GLN A 8 -21.00 24.16 56.73
N ALA A 9 -21.31 23.39 55.69
CA ALA A 9 -20.53 22.22 55.32
C ALA A 9 -19.09 22.67 54.98
N SER A 10 -18.11 22.12 55.68
CA SER A 10 -16.70 22.47 55.55
C SER A 10 -16.15 22.04 54.17
N PRO A 11 -15.30 22.84 53.50
CA PRO A 11 -14.72 22.51 52.18
C PRO A 11 -13.78 21.29 52.20
N ALA A 12 -13.46 20.75 53.38
CA ALA A 12 -12.40 19.76 53.59
C ALA A 12 -12.73 18.32 53.17
N GLN A 13 -13.90 18.06 52.57
CA GLN A 13 -14.30 16.70 52.16
C GLN A 13 -14.43 16.51 50.64
N ALA A 14 -14.13 17.54 49.83
CA ALA A 14 -14.18 17.44 48.36
C ALA A 14 -12.81 17.16 47.69
N GLU A 15 -11.72 17.05 48.45
CA GLU A 15 -10.35 16.86 47.89
C GLU A 15 -9.78 15.43 48.02
N ALA A 16 -10.56 14.48 48.55
CA ALA A 16 -10.08 13.11 48.81
C ALA A 16 -10.41 12.09 47.70
N ALA A 17 -10.61 12.54 46.46
CA ALA A 17 -10.80 11.67 45.30
C ALA A 17 -9.86 12.06 44.15
N SER A 18 -8.65 12.52 44.45
CA SER A 18 -7.54 12.45 43.50
C SER A 18 -7.05 11.00 43.51
N ALA A 19 -7.58 10.18 42.61
CA ALA A 19 -7.09 8.83 42.37
C ALA A 19 -5.60 8.93 41.99
N SER A 20 -4.74 8.56 42.95
CA SER A 20 -3.31 8.38 42.75
C SER A 20 -3.09 7.47 41.54
N ARG A 21 -2.80 8.05 40.38
CA ARG A 21 -2.19 7.30 39.27
C ARG A 21 -0.86 6.81 39.81
N SER A 22 -0.80 5.55 40.20
CA SER A 22 0.46 4.89 40.50
C SER A 22 1.31 5.03 39.24
N ILE A 23 2.35 5.85 39.32
CA ILE A 23 3.36 5.91 38.28
C ILE A 23 4.01 4.53 38.32
N VAL A 24 3.72 3.70 37.31
CA VAL A 24 4.38 2.40 37.16
C VAL A 24 5.86 2.70 36.98
N SER A 25 6.65 2.47 38.03
CA SER A 25 8.10 2.72 38.00
C SER A 25 8.74 1.70 37.07
N ILE A 26 9.17 2.14 35.90
CA ILE A 26 9.89 1.28 34.95
C ILE A 26 11.30 1.05 35.49
N GLY A 27 11.56 -0.15 36.01
CA GLY A 27 12.86 -0.52 36.58
C GLY A 27 13.97 -0.58 35.52
N LEU A 28 15.23 -0.46 35.96
CA LEU A 28 16.41 -0.49 35.08
C LEU A 28 16.59 -1.82 34.33
N ASP A 29 15.96 -2.90 34.77
CA ASP A 29 16.02 -4.20 34.09
C ASP A 29 14.75 -4.52 33.29
N SER A 30 13.80 -3.57 33.22
CA SER A 30 12.54 -3.78 32.52
C SER A 30 12.69 -3.62 31.01
N GLU A 31 12.18 -4.59 30.26
CA GLU A 31 12.02 -4.55 28.80
C GLU A 31 11.08 -3.42 28.35
N ALA A 32 10.13 -3.01 29.22
CA ALA A 32 9.21 -1.90 28.97
C ALA A 32 9.90 -0.51 28.88
N ARG A 33 11.21 -0.43 29.11
CA ARG A 33 12.01 0.78 28.85
C ARG A 33 12.24 1.03 27.36
N PHE A 34 12.13 0.00 26.53
CA PHE A 34 12.46 0.08 25.11
C PHE A 34 11.20 -0.05 24.26
N ILE A 35 11.14 0.74 23.20
CA ILE A 35 10.15 0.57 22.14
C ILE A 35 10.81 -0.28 21.06
N ASN A 36 10.07 -1.25 20.53
CA ASN A 36 10.55 -2.04 19.41
C ASN A 36 10.94 -1.12 18.24
N ARG A 37 12.16 -1.28 17.74
CA ARG A 37 12.71 -0.45 16.67
C ARG A 37 11.85 -0.49 15.40
N GLU A 38 11.40 -1.67 15.02
CA GLU A 38 10.69 -1.87 13.76
C GLU A 38 9.26 -1.32 13.86
N LEU A 39 8.60 -1.49 15.01
CA LEU A 39 7.29 -0.87 15.26
C LEU A 39 7.40 0.66 15.38
N SER A 40 8.49 1.18 15.96
CA SER A 40 8.75 2.62 15.99
C SER A 40 8.96 3.18 14.59
N TRP A 41 9.61 2.43 13.70
CA TRP A 41 9.79 2.82 12.30
C TRP A 41 8.45 2.83 11.55
N LEU A 42 7.59 1.83 11.77
CA LEU A 42 6.23 1.82 11.19
C LEU A 42 5.39 3.00 11.70
N ALA A 43 5.47 3.33 12.99
CA ALA A 43 4.81 4.50 13.55
C ALA A 43 5.30 5.81 12.92
N PHE A 44 6.59 5.91 12.58
CA PHE A 44 7.11 7.04 11.80
C PHE A 44 6.44 7.09 10.41
N ASN A 45 6.34 5.96 9.70
CA ASN A 45 5.73 5.94 8.38
C ASN A 45 4.20 6.21 8.42
N GLU A 46 3.52 5.84 9.52
CA GLU A 46 2.15 6.25 9.81
C GLU A 46 2.05 7.78 9.90
N ARG A 47 3.00 8.48 10.54
CA ARG A 47 3.05 9.95 10.56
C ARG A 47 3.28 10.56 9.17
N VAL A 48 4.10 9.93 8.33
CA VAL A 48 4.24 10.36 6.94
C VAL A 48 2.91 10.26 6.19
N LEU A 49 2.15 9.18 6.42
CA LEU A 49 0.83 9.02 5.82
C LEU A 49 -0.20 10.02 6.37
N GLU A 50 -0.12 10.41 7.64
CA GLU A 50 -1.00 11.45 8.23
C GLU A 50 -0.93 12.75 7.42
N GLU A 51 0.23 13.12 6.88
CA GLU A 51 0.38 14.31 6.04
C GLU A 51 -0.39 14.22 4.71
N ALA A 52 -0.69 13.02 4.20
CA ALA A 52 -1.57 12.85 3.03
C ALA A 52 -3.03 13.24 3.34
N PHE A 53 -3.42 13.24 4.61
CA PHE A 53 -4.75 13.66 5.06
C PHE A 53 -4.81 15.13 5.49
N ASN A 54 -3.67 15.80 5.61
CA ASN A 54 -3.59 17.17 6.10
C ASN A 54 -4.07 18.19 5.06
N PRO A 55 -5.21 18.87 5.26
CA PRO A 55 -5.78 19.80 4.28
C PRO A 55 -4.99 21.11 4.15
N HIS A 56 -4.01 21.36 5.02
CA HIS A 56 -3.11 22.51 4.91
C HIS A 56 -2.04 22.34 3.83
N HIS A 57 -1.81 21.11 3.36
CA HIS A 57 -0.94 20.86 2.22
C HIS A 57 -1.70 20.98 0.89
N PRO A 58 -1.06 21.51 -0.16
CA PRO A 58 -1.59 21.43 -1.51
C PRO A 58 -1.90 19.99 -1.92
N LEU A 59 -2.93 19.81 -2.76
CA LEU A 59 -3.44 18.49 -3.13
C LEU A 59 -2.36 17.54 -3.68
N LEU A 60 -1.48 18.03 -4.56
CA LEU A 60 -0.41 17.22 -5.13
C LEU A 60 0.69 16.88 -4.12
N GLU A 61 0.90 17.71 -3.09
CA GLU A 61 1.82 17.38 -1.99
C GLU A 61 1.23 16.28 -1.10
N ARG A 62 -0.08 16.28 -0.86
CA ARG A 62 -0.77 15.18 -0.16
C ARG A 62 -0.66 13.86 -0.92
N LEU A 63 -0.82 13.91 -2.24
CA LEU A 63 -0.57 12.74 -3.12
C LEU A 63 0.89 12.29 -3.03
N ARG A 64 1.82 13.23 -2.95
CA ARG A 64 3.25 12.92 -2.77
C ARG A 64 3.52 12.24 -1.44
N PHE A 65 2.93 12.68 -0.33
CA PHE A 65 3.06 12.01 0.97
C PHE A 65 2.53 10.57 0.96
N LEU A 66 1.41 10.32 0.28
CA LEU A 66 0.91 8.96 0.06
C LEU A 66 1.94 8.11 -0.69
N SER A 67 2.53 8.64 -1.77
CA SER A 67 3.58 7.94 -2.53
C SER A 67 4.82 7.67 -1.67
N ILE A 68 5.28 8.66 -0.89
CA ILE A 68 6.44 8.51 0.00
C ILE A 68 6.17 7.43 1.05
N SER A 69 4.96 7.39 1.62
CA SER A 69 4.57 6.35 2.58
C SER A 69 4.68 4.94 1.99
N ALA A 70 4.28 4.76 0.73
CA ALA A 70 4.42 3.49 0.02
C ALA A 70 5.90 3.14 -0.24
N THR A 71 6.69 4.08 -0.78
CA THR A 71 8.13 3.87 -1.03
C THR A 71 8.91 3.52 0.24
N ASN A 72 8.63 4.22 1.35
CA ASN A 72 9.22 3.90 2.64
C ASN A 72 8.90 2.45 3.04
N LEU A 73 7.64 2.02 2.85
CA LEU A 73 7.21 0.67 3.21
C LEU A 73 7.94 -0.39 2.38
N ASP A 74 8.16 -0.15 1.09
CA ASP A 74 8.96 -1.02 0.22
C ASP A 74 10.39 -1.19 0.74
N GLU A 75 11.07 -0.08 1.08
CA GLU A 75 12.42 -0.11 1.66
C GLU A 75 12.45 -0.88 2.98
N PHE A 76 11.44 -0.69 3.83
CA PHE A 76 11.31 -1.42 5.08
C PHE A 76 11.16 -2.92 4.88
N TYR A 77 10.38 -3.35 3.89
CA TYR A 77 10.26 -4.78 3.55
C TYR A 77 11.56 -5.36 3.02
N MET A 78 12.19 -4.66 2.07
CA MET A 78 13.41 -5.12 1.41
C MET A 78 14.59 -5.24 2.39
N VAL A 79 14.66 -4.39 3.41
CA VAL A 79 15.78 -4.37 4.36
C VAL A 79 15.42 -5.01 5.70
N ARG A 80 14.39 -4.52 6.40
CA ARG A 80 14.09 -4.90 7.79
C ARG A 80 13.37 -6.24 7.86
N VAL A 81 12.29 -6.39 7.10
CA VAL A 81 11.52 -7.65 7.10
C VAL A 81 12.35 -8.79 6.53
N ALA A 82 13.14 -8.55 5.48
CA ALA A 82 14.06 -9.54 4.93
C ALA A 82 15.09 -10.02 5.97
N GLY A 83 15.68 -9.10 6.75
CA GLY A 83 16.61 -9.44 7.83
C GLY A 83 15.97 -10.29 8.92
N LEU A 84 14.77 -9.92 9.39
CA LEU A 84 14.02 -10.70 10.38
C LEU A 84 13.62 -12.09 9.86
N LYS A 85 13.19 -12.19 8.60
CA LYS A 85 12.92 -13.49 7.96
C LYS A 85 14.17 -14.36 7.89
N GLY A 86 15.33 -13.77 7.55
CA GLY A 86 16.62 -14.46 7.57
C GLY A 86 16.96 -15.03 8.95
N GLN A 87 16.74 -14.25 10.02
CA GLN A 87 16.94 -14.70 11.40
C GLN A 87 16.02 -15.87 11.77
N VAL A 88 14.72 -15.78 11.43
CA VAL A 88 13.76 -16.87 11.68
C VAL A 88 14.16 -18.14 10.93
N ASN A 89 14.54 -18.03 9.66
CA ASN A 89 14.98 -19.18 8.85
C ASN A 89 16.25 -19.82 9.41
N ALA A 90 17.13 -19.04 10.03
CA ALA A 90 18.33 -19.53 10.71
C ALA A 90 18.06 -20.07 12.13
N GLY A 91 16.80 -20.07 12.60
CA GLY A 91 16.41 -20.55 13.93
C GLY A 91 16.81 -19.61 15.07
N VAL A 92 17.08 -18.32 14.79
CA VAL A 92 17.44 -17.34 15.81
C VAL A 92 16.20 -16.99 16.65
N ALA A 93 16.28 -17.25 17.96
CA ALA A 93 15.22 -16.92 18.92
C ALA A 93 15.64 -15.86 19.95
N VAL A 94 16.82 -15.23 19.76
CA VAL A 94 17.31 -14.19 20.67
C VAL A 94 16.36 -12.98 20.62
N PRO A 95 15.75 -12.57 21.76
CA PRO A 95 14.85 -11.43 21.80
C PRO A 95 15.57 -10.09 21.55
N SER A 96 14.82 -9.11 21.04
CA SER A 96 15.24 -7.71 21.01
C SER A 96 15.16 -7.06 22.39
N GLN A 97 15.60 -5.80 22.51
CA GLN A 97 15.66 -5.07 23.78
C GLN A 97 14.30 -4.88 24.46
N ASP A 98 13.23 -4.89 23.67
CA ASP A 98 11.83 -4.84 24.08
C ASP A 98 11.23 -6.23 24.39
N GLY A 99 12.04 -7.30 24.36
CA GLY A 99 11.62 -8.66 24.71
C GLY A 99 11.02 -9.49 23.58
N MET A 100 10.89 -8.95 22.36
CA MET A 100 10.28 -9.66 21.24
C MET A 100 11.28 -10.52 20.45
N THR A 101 10.94 -11.79 20.23
CA THR A 101 11.67 -12.65 19.28
C THR A 101 11.46 -12.20 17.82
N PRO A 102 12.35 -12.56 16.87
CA PRO A 102 12.18 -12.19 15.46
C PRO A 102 10.82 -12.62 14.86
N ALA A 103 10.32 -13.81 15.24
CA ALA A 103 9.01 -14.29 14.79
C ALA A 103 7.86 -13.45 15.34
N GLN A 104 7.93 -13.04 16.61
CA GLN A 104 6.93 -12.14 17.21
C GLN A 104 6.98 -10.75 16.57
N GLN A 105 8.18 -10.24 16.28
CA GLN A 105 8.33 -8.96 15.57
C GLN A 105 7.70 -9.01 14.18
N LEU A 106 7.93 -10.08 13.41
CA LEU A 106 7.27 -10.27 12.10
C LEU A 106 5.74 -10.32 12.21
N ALA A 107 5.20 -11.00 13.23
CA ALA A 107 3.75 -11.04 13.44
C ALA A 107 3.17 -9.65 13.75
N ALA A 108 3.83 -8.88 14.63
CA ALA A 108 3.41 -7.52 14.98
C ALA A 108 3.56 -6.55 13.79
N ILE A 109 4.64 -6.67 13.03
CA ILE A 109 4.86 -5.91 11.78
C ILE A 109 3.72 -6.17 10.80
N ASN A 110 3.37 -7.43 10.53
CA ASN A 110 2.30 -7.76 9.58
C ASN A 110 0.96 -7.14 9.98
N ALA A 111 0.62 -7.14 11.27
CA ALA A 111 -0.59 -6.49 11.76
C ALA A 111 -0.57 -4.98 11.50
N ARG A 112 0.52 -4.29 11.87
CA ARG A 112 0.68 -2.84 11.68
C ARG A 112 0.71 -2.43 10.22
N VAL A 113 1.42 -3.17 9.37
CA VAL A 113 1.47 -2.93 7.93
C VAL A 113 0.07 -3.09 7.33
N GLY A 114 -0.68 -4.11 7.74
CA GLY A 114 -2.06 -4.28 7.31
C GLY A 114 -2.93 -3.05 7.60
N ASP A 115 -2.76 -2.42 8.76
CA ASP A 115 -3.46 -1.17 9.11
C ASP A 115 -2.99 0.00 8.24
N LEU A 116 -1.67 0.16 8.08
CA LEU A 116 -1.07 1.21 7.26
C LEU A 116 -1.55 1.14 5.80
N MET A 117 -1.52 -0.05 5.18
CA MET A 117 -1.96 -0.24 3.79
C MET A 117 -3.46 0.06 3.62
N ARG A 118 -4.30 -0.30 4.59
CA ARG A 118 -5.73 0.07 4.56
C ARG A 118 -5.89 1.60 4.61
N ASN A 119 -5.12 2.29 5.43
CA ASN A 119 -5.16 3.74 5.50
C ASN A 119 -4.60 4.41 4.22
N GLN A 120 -3.59 3.83 3.58
CA GLN A 120 -3.10 4.29 2.27
C GLN A 120 -4.21 4.19 1.21
N GLN A 121 -4.98 3.10 1.21
CA GLN A 121 -6.10 2.94 0.28
C GLN A 121 -7.22 3.97 0.53
N ILE A 122 -7.53 4.25 1.80
CA ILE A 122 -8.50 5.30 2.17
C ILE A 122 -8.00 6.68 1.70
N ALA A 123 -6.72 6.99 1.91
CA ALA A 123 -6.11 8.23 1.42
C ALA A 123 -6.22 8.33 -0.10
N TRP A 124 -5.88 7.25 -0.82
CA TRP A 124 -5.96 7.20 -2.28
C TRP A 124 -7.36 7.46 -2.79
N GLN A 125 -8.38 6.80 -2.25
CA GLN A 125 -9.76 6.99 -2.67
C GLN A 125 -10.23 8.44 -2.49
N LYS A 126 -9.89 9.05 -1.34
CA LYS A 126 -10.20 10.45 -1.06
C LYS A 126 -9.48 11.40 -2.03
N LEU A 127 -8.17 11.22 -2.20
CA LEU A 127 -7.35 12.05 -3.09
C LEU A 127 -7.78 11.91 -4.55
N ARG A 128 -8.14 10.71 -5.00
CA ARG A 128 -8.64 10.45 -6.37
C ARG A 128 -9.90 11.26 -6.66
N GLN A 129 -10.79 11.40 -5.69
CA GLN A 129 -12.00 12.23 -5.81
C GLN A 129 -11.67 13.73 -5.84
N GLU A 130 -10.84 14.21 -4.90
CA GLU A 130 -10.42 15.62 -4.85
C GLU A 130 -9.64 16.04 -6.11
N LEU A 131 -8.80 15.16 -6.65
CA LEU A 131 -8.09 15.37 -7.92
C LEU A 131 -9.09 15.57 -9.06
N ARG A 132 -10.13 14.73 -9.13
CA ARG A 132 -11.16 14.81 -10.17
C ARG A 132 -11.88 16.16 -10.13
N GLU A 133 -12.21 16.64 -8.93
CA GLU A 133 -12.81 17.98 -8.72
C GLU A 133 -11.87 19.11 -9.12
N ALA A 134 -10.56 18.94 -8.92
CA ALA A 134 -9.52 19.86 -9.38
C ALA A 134 -9.19 19.74 -10.89
N GLY A 135 -9.90 18.89 -11.63
CA GLY A 135 -9.73 18.71 -13.09
C GLY A 135 -8.65 17.71 -13.50
N ILE A 136 -8.15 16.90 -12.57
CA ILE A 136 -7.18 15.82 -12.80
C ILE A 136 -7.85 14.47 -12.49
N ALA A 137 -8.03 13.60 -13.49
CA ALA A 137 -8.73 12.34 -13.28
C ALA A 137 -7.83 11.13 -13.60
N VAL A 138 -7.66 10.24 -12.63
CA VAL A 138 -7.33 8.83 -12.92
C VAL A 138 -8.63 8.10 -13.16
N ILE A 139 -8.87 7.71 -14.41
CA ILE A 139 -10.13 7.14 -14.88
C ILE A 139 -10.06 5.62 -14.96
N ASP A 140 -11.22 4.98 -14.99
CA ASP A 140 -11.33 3.55 -15.27
C ASP A 140 -11.61 3.33 -16.77
N VAL A 141 -11.45 2.11 -17.26
CA VAL A 141 -11.67 1.76 -18.68
C VAL A 141 -13.04 2.18 -19.21
N GLY A 142 -14.08 2.10 -18.38
CA GLY A 142 -15.45 2.47 -18.75
C GLY A 142 -15.65 3.97 -19.03
N ASP A 143 -14.74 4.83 -18.59
CA ASP A 143 -14.83 6.29 -18.76
C ASP A 143 -14.18 6.77 -20.07
N ILE A 144 -13.49 5.89 -20.82
CA ILE A 144 -12.74 6.24 -22.03
C ILE A 144 -13.70 6.64 -23.16
N THR A 145 -13.43 7.75 -23.83
CA THR A 145 -14.20 8.19 -25.01
C THR A 145 -13.78 7.44 -26.27
N ALA A 146 -14.63 7.43 -27.30
CA ALA A 146 -14.31 6.78 -28.58
C ALA A 146 -13.02 7.32 -29.23
N SER A 147 -12.77 8.63 -29.14
CA SER A 147 -11.54 9.24 -29.67
C SER A 147 -10.29 8.87 -28.85
N GLU A 148 -10.43 8.76 -27.52
CA GLU A 148 -9.33 8.30 -26.66
C GLU A 148 -9.03 6.82 -26.92
N ARG A 149 -10.05 6.00 -27.17
CA ARG A 149 -9.87 4.59 -27.53
C ARG A 149 -9.11 4.43 -28.83
N GLN A 150 -9.48 5.17 -29.88
CA GLN A 150 -8.77 5.14 -31.16
C GLN A 150 -7.29 5.56 -31.00
N TRP A 151 -7.03 6.56 -30.16
CA TRP A 151 -5.67 6.98 -29.86
C TRP A 151 -4.89 5.89 -29.08
N LEU A 152 -5.53 5.25 -28.10
CA LEU A 152 -4.95 4.14 -27.35
C LEU A 152 -4.61 2.96 -28.24
N ASP A 153 -5.43 2.66 -29.27
CA ASP A 153 -5.14 1.57 -30.21
C ASP A 153 -3.80 1.80 -30.92
N GLN A 154 -3.57 3.02 -31.41
CA GLN A 154 -2.32 3.40 -32.04
C GLN A 154 -1.15 3.41 -31.04
N TYR A 155 -1.34 4.07 -29.89
CA TYR A 155 -0.33 4.18 -28.84
C TYR A 155 0.13 2.80 -28.35
N PHE A 156 -0.82 1.89 -28.11
CA PHE A 156 -0.51 0.54 -27.67
C PHE A 156 0.29 -0.22 -28.72
N MET A 157 -0.17 -0.27 -29.97
CA MET A 157 0.49 -1.06 -31.02
C MET A 157 1.88 -0.52 -31.38
N GLU A 158 2.07 0.80 -31.36
CA GLU A 158 3.34 1.42 -31.76
C GLU A 158 4.36 1.49 -30.62
N GLN A 159 3.93 1.70 -29.37
CA GLN A 159 4.84 2.00 -28.26
C GLN A 159 4.89 0.93 -27.18
N ILE A 160 3.76 0.28 -26.89
CA ILE A 160 3.64 -0.64 -25.74
C ILE A 160 3.83 -2.10 -26.18
N PHE A 161 3.08 -2.55 -27.18
CA PHE A 161 3.11 -3.94 -27.67
C PHE A 161 4.53 -4.43 -28.02
N PRO A 162 5.39 -3.67 -28.73
CA PRO A 162 6.71 -4.16 -29.13
C PRO A 162 7.68 -4.44 -27.97
N ILE A 163 7.41 -3.90 -26.78
CA ILE A 163 8.27 -4.03 -25.60
C ILE A 163 7.66 -4.95 -24.52
N LEU A 164 6.47 -5.50 -24.77
CA LEU A 164 5.84 -6.47 -23.90
C LEU A 164 6.31 -7.89 -24.27
N THR A 165 6.82 -8.62 -23.29
CA THR A 165 7.24 -10.01 -23.45
C THR A 165 6.49 -10.91 -22.46
N PRO A 166 5.41 -11.56 -22.90
CA PRO A 166 4.70 -12.55 -22.09
C PRO A 166 5.59 -13.73 -21.70
N LEU A 167 5.48 -14.16 -20.44
CA LEU A 167 6.19 -15.32 -19.90
C LEU A 167 5.17 -16.37 -19.46
N ALA A 168 5.17 -17.53 -20.11
CA ALA A 168 4.35 -18.66 -19.68
C ALA A 168 4.89 -19.25 -18.36
N VAL A 169 3.98 -19.62 -17.47
CA VAL A 169 4.29 -20.33 -16.22
C VAL A 169 3.75 -21.75 -16.33
N ASP A 170 4.67 -22.71 -16.33
CA ASP A 170 4.36 -24.13 -16.35
C ASP A 170 5.29 -24.91 -15.38
N PRO A 171 4.91 -26.14 -14.98
CA PRO A 171 5.71 -26.94 -14.05
C PRO A 171 7.04 -27.46 -14.62
N ALA A 172 7.23 -27.43 -15.94
CA ALA A 172 8.41 -27.97 -16.60
C ALA A 172 9.58 -26.98 -16.64
N HIS A 173 9.33 -25.70 -16.38
CA HIS A 173 10.35 -24.65 -16.36
C HIS A 173 10.46 -23.97 -14.97
N PRO A 174 11.65 -23.47 -14.59
CA PRO A 174 11.80 -22.65 -13.39
C PRO A 174 10.89 -21.42 -13.44
N PHE A 175 10.40 -20.99 -12.28
CA PHE A 175 9.62 -19.77 -12.18
C PHE A 175 10.44 -18.57 -12.69
N PRO A 176 9.87 -17.69 -13.54
CA PRO A 176 10.60 -16.58 -14.10
C PRO A 176 11.15 -15.64 -13.03
N PHE A 177 12.34 -15.07 -13.29
CA PHE A 177 12.88 -14.04 -12.42
C PHE A 177 12.06 -12.75 -12.54
N ILE A 178 11.58 -12.24 -11.40
CA ILE A 178 10.91 -10.94 -11.32
C ILE A 178 11.80 -10.00 -10.51
N PRO A 179 12.21 -8.84 -11.06
CA PRO A 179 13.05 -7.90 -10.34
C PRO A 179 12.30 -7.32 -9.13
N ASN A 180 13.04 -6.91 -8.10
CA ASN A 180 12.48 -6.16 -6.98
C ASN A 180 11.79 -4.89 -7.47
N LEU A 181 10.63 -4.57 -6.90
CA LEU A 181 9.76 -3.46 -7.31
C LEU A 181 9.30 -3.54 -8.77
N GLY A 182 9.51 -4.69 -9.43
CA GLY A 182 9.00 -4.96 -10.77
C GLY A 182 7.50 -5.13 -10.72
N TYR A 183 6.80 -4.38 -11.56
CA TYR A 183 5.36 -4.50 -11.70
C TYR A 183 5.02 -5.58 -12.72
N CYS A 184 4.13 -6.51 -12.37
CA CYS A 184 3.81 -7.65 -13.21
C CYS A 184 2.31 -7.94 -13.21
N LEU A 185 1.72 -8.10 -14.40
CA LEU A 185 0.39 -8.68 -14.52
C LEU A 185 0.48 -10.21 -14.43
N VAL A 186 -0.49 -10.81 -13.78
CA VAL A 186 -0.71 -12.26 -13.71
C VAL A 186 -2.01 -12.57 -14.42
N LEU A 187 -1.96 -13.49 -15.39
CA LEU A 187 -3.10 -13.84 -16.21
C LEU A 187 -3.35 -15.34 -16.12
N HIS A 188 -4.62 -15.69 -15.93
CA HIS A 188 -5.13 -17.05 -16.12
C HIS A 188 -5.97 -17.05 -17.38
N LEU A 189 -5.53 -17.83 -18.36
CA LEU A 189 -6.01 -17.84 -19.73
C LEU A 189 -6.51 -19.24 -20.09
N MET A 190 -7.62 -19.31 -20.83
CA MET A 190 -8.17 -20.56 -21.35
C MET A 190 -8.42 -20.46 -22.85
N SER A 191 -7.98 -21.46 -23.62
CA SER A 191 -8.34 -21.57 -25.04
C SER A 191 -9.64 -22.37 -25.18
N PRO A 192 -10.76 -21.77 -25.63
CA PRO A 192 -12.04 -22.46 -25.72
C PRO A 192 -12.05 -23.60 -26.75
N GLY A 193 -11.25 -23.47 -27.81
CA GLY A 193 -11.19 -24.47 -28.89
C GLY A 193 -10.30 -25.68 -28.55
N GLU A 194 -9.21 -25.45 -27.83
CA GLU A 194 -8.20 -26.49 -27.56
C GLU A 194 -8.25 -27.04 -26.12
N GLY A 195 -9.06 -26.42 -25.25
CA GLY A 195 -9.13 -26.77 -23.82
C GLY A 195 -7.81 -26.53 -23.07
N LYS A 196 -6.92 -25.71 -23.61
CA LYS A 196 -5.61 -25.42 -23.01
C LYS A 196 -5.73 -24.36 -21.92
N ASP A 197 -5.16 -24.66 -20.76
CA ASP A 197 -4.99 -23.75 -19.63
C ASP A 197 -3.58 -23.14 -19.72
N LEU A 198 -3.48 -21.82 -19.62
CA LEU A 198 -2.23 -21.09 -19.61
C LEU A 198 -2.23 -20.09 -18.46
N ARG A 199 -1.15 -20.11 -17.68
CA ARG A 199 -0.81 -19.05 -16.74
C ARG A 199 0.31 -18.23 -17.35
N ALA A 200 0.13 -16.92 -17.41
CA ALA A 200 1.13 -16.02 -17.96
C ALA A 200 1.46 -14.92 -16.95
N LEU A 201 2.74 -14.57 -16.91
CA LEU A 201 3.25 -13.37 -16.29
C LEU A 201 3.57 -12.38 -17.39
N LEU A 202 3.24 -11.12 -17.15
CA LEU A 202 3.59 -10.03 -18.04
C LEU A 202 4.27 -8.92 -17.22
N PRO A 203 5.59 -9.03 -17.02
CA PRO A 203 6.37 -7.99 -16.37
C PRO A 203 6.33 -6.71 -17.22
N LEU A 204 6.11 -5.57 -16.59
CA LEU A 204 6.11 -4.28 -17.26
C LEU A 204 7.52 -3.67 -17.21
N PRO A 205 8.07 -3.21 -18.34
CA PRO A 205 9.34 -2.50 -18.34
C PRO A 205 9.29 -1.21 -17.51
N ASN A 206 10.30 -1.00 -16.66
CA ASN A 206 10.41 0.19 -15.79
C ASN A 206 10.53 1.53 -16.55
N MET A 207 10.79 1.49 -17.86
CA MET A 207 10.89 2.69 -18.71
C MET A 207 9.53 3.28 -19.08
N ILE A 208 8.44 2.53 -18.83
CA ILE A 208 7.09 2.94 -19.17
C ILE A 208 6.46 3.63 -17.96
N ASP A 209 5.83 4.78 -18.19
CA ASP A 209 5.03 5.45 -17.17
C ASP A 209 3.82 4.59 -16.79
N ARG A 210 3.63 4.37 -15.48
CA ARG A 210 2.47 3.62 -14.97
C ARG A 210 1.13 4.29 -15.32
N PHE A 211 1.11 5.61 -15.47
CA PHE A 211 -0.10 6.37 -15.78
C PHE A 211 0.00 7.01 -17.17
N VAL A 212 -0.79 6.51 -18.12
CA VAL A 212 -0.84 7.03 -19.49
C VAL A 212 -1.71 8.27 -19.54
N ARG A 213 -1.11 9.41 -19.90
CA ARG A 213 -1.84 10.66 -20.15
C ARG A 213 -2.66 10.54 -21.44
N LEU A 214 -3.99 10.65 -21.34
CA LEU A 214 -4.87 10.67 -22.51
C LEU A 214 -4.80 12.04 -23.21
N PRO A 215 -4.95 12.07 -24.55
CA PRO A 215 -4.89 13.30 -25.33
C PRO A 215 -6.07 14.22 -25.02
N GLY A 216 -5.86 15.53 -25.19
CA GLY A 216 -6.90 16.54 -25.06
C GLY A 216 -6.61 17.58 -23.98
N ARG A 217 -7.59 18.46 -23.75
CA ARG A 217 -7.44 19.60 -22.82
C ARG A 217 -7.61 19.19 -21.36
N GLN A 218 -8.41 18.17 -21.09
CA GLN A 218 -8.60 17.65 -19.73
C GLN A 218 -7.37 16.85 -19.31
N VAL A 219 -7.05 16.88 -18.01
CA VAL A 219 -5.94 16.11 -17.46
C VAL A 219 -6.46 14.74 -17.05
N ARG A 220 -6.40 13.76 -17.95
CA ARG A 220 -6.90 12.41 -17.72
C ARG A 220 -5.77 11.38 -17.84
N PHE A 221 -5.77 10.42 -16.95
CA PHE A 221 -4.80 9.34 -16.89
C PHE A 221 -5.50 7.99 -16.82
N LEU A 222 -4.98 7.02 -17.56
CA LEU A 222 -5.38 5.61 -17.48
C LEU A 222 -4.19 4.78 -16.96
N PRO A 223 -4.37 3.91 -15.95
CA PRO A 223 -3.31 3.01 -15.50
C PRO A 223 -2.84 2.07 -16.61
N MET A 224 -1.55 1.75 -16.64
CA MET A 224 -0.96 0.89 -17.67
C MET A 224 -1.52 -0.54 -17.62
N GLU A 225 -1.83 -1.05 -16.43
CA GLU A 225 -2.53 -2.31 -16.23
C GLU A 225 -3.89 -2.36 -16.96
N ASP A 226 -4.62 -1.25 -16.96
CA ASP A 226 -5.91 -1.12 -17.64
C ASP A 226 -5.74 -0.95 -19.15
N VAL A 227 -4.72 -0.21 -19.59
CA VAL A 227 -4.35 -0.11 -21.01
C VAL A 227 -4.04 -1.50 -21.56
N ILE A 228 -3.18 -2.27 -20.89
CA ILE A 228 -2.83 -3.61 -21.34
C ILE A 228 -4.04 -4.54 -21.31
N GLY A 229 -4.88 -4.41 -20.28
CA GLY A 229 -6.15 -5.13 -20.15
C GLY A 229 -7.05 -5.01 -21.38
N LEU A 230 -7.07 -3.84 -22.04
CA LEU A 230 -7.84 -3.59 -23.26
C LEU A 230 -7.37 -4.38 -24.49
N TYR A 231 -6.12 -4.85 -24.50
CA TYR A 231 -5.46 -5.44 -25.67
C TYR A 231 -4.86 -6.83 -25.38
N LEU A 232 -5.32 -7.52 -24.33
CA LEU A 232 -4.83 -8.85 -23.97
C LEU A 232 -5.03 -9.88 -25.08
N ASP A 233 -6.07 -9.70 -25.90
CA ASP A 233 -6.36 -10.48 -27.11
C ASP A 233 -5.27 -10.37 -28.20
N HIS A 234 -4.55 -9.25 -28.26
CA HIS A 234 -3.41 -9.10 -29.17
C HIS A 234 -2.17 -9.84 -28.66
N LEU A 235 -1.98 -9.89 -27.34
CA LEU A 235 -0.86 -10.59 -26.69
C LEU A 235 -1.09 -12.11 -26.63
N PHE A 236 -2.35 -12.54 -26.48
CA PHE A 236 -2.74 -13.93 -26.32
C PHE A 236 -3.88 -14.29 -27.28
N PRO A 237 -3.62 -14.30 -28.60
CA PRO A 237 -4.65 -14.59 -29.60
C PRO A 237 -5.24 -15.99 -29.40
N GLY A 238 -6.56 -16.09 -29.42
CA GLY A 238 -7.28 -17.35 -29.25
C GLY A 238 -7.44 -17.82 -27.79
N PHE A 239 -6.97 -17.03 -26.81
CA PHE A 239 -7.22 -17.26 -25.40
C PHE A 239 -8.26 -16.28 -24.85
N GLN A 240 -9.00 -16.74 -23.86
CA GLN A 240 -9.91 -15.93 -23.05
C GLN A 240 -9.32 -15.76 -21.65
N VAL A 241 -9.40 -14.55 -21.12
CA VAL A 241 -8.99 -14.24 -19.75
C VAL A 241 -10.07 -14.71 -18.79
N ILE A 242 -9.73 -15.65 -17.92
CA ILE A 242 -10.62 -16.17 -16.88
C ILE A 242 -10.27 -15.62 -15.49
N GLY A 243 -9.05 -15.10 -15.32
CA GLY A 243 -8.64 -14.39 -14.13
C GLY A 243 -7.45 -13.49 -14.42
N SER A 244 -7.38 -12.37 -13.70
CA SER A 244 -6.25 -11.44 -13.76
C SER A 244 -5.94 -10.88 -12.39
N GLY A 245 -4.68 -10.49 -12.22
CA GLY A 245 -4.18 -9.78 -11.04
C GLY A 245 -2.90 -9.04 -11.39
N HIS A 246 -2.38 -8.26 -10.45
CA HIS A 246 -1.11 -7.57 -10.59
C HIS A 246 -0.42 -7.46 -9.25
N PHE A 247 0.91 -7.36 -9.29
CA PHE A 247 1.75 -7.16 -8.12
C PHE A 247 2.97 -6.31 -8.48
#